data_AF-A0A5J4PNX4-F1
#
_entry.id   AF-A0A5J4PNX4-F1
#
_cell.length_a   1.000
_cell.length_b   1.000
_cell.length_c   1.000
_cell.angle_alpha   90.00
_cell.angle_beta   90.00
_cell.angle_gamma   90.00
#
_symmetry.space_group_name_H-M   'P 1'
#
loop_
_entity.id
_entity.type
_entity.pdbx_description
1 polymer ?
#
loop_
_entity_poly.entity_id
_entity_poly.type
_entity_poly.pdbx_seq_one_letter_code
_entity_poly.pdbx_strand_id
1 'polypeptide(L)'
;MGGREGLVDTAVKTAETGYMQRRLMKALEDLSVMYDGSVRGSTGSIVQLCYGQDGFDPMTIDRSDKPVDFDRLWMNVVCDREKIDEEIKERERI
;
A
#
# COMPACT_ATOMS: atom_id res chain seq x y z
N MET A 1 12.37 -8.69 40.00
CA MET A 1 11.97 -7.30 39.72
C MET A 1 11.76 -7.17 38.21
N GLY A 2 10.53 -7.19 37.67
CA GLY A 2 10.34 -7.11 36.20
C GLY A 2 8.91 -6.87 35.68
N GLY A 3 7.88 -7.30 36.41
CA GLY A 3 6.49 -7.16 35.93
C GLY A 3 5.93 -5.72 35.95
N ARG A 4 6.38 -4.87 36.88
CA ARG A 4 5.92 -3.47 36.97
C ARG A 4 6.52 -2.57 35.88
N GLU A 5 7.76 -2.86 35.48
CA GLU A 5 8.46 -2.09 34.45
C GLU A 5 7.76 -2.22 33.09
N GLY A 6 7.34 -3.43 32.70
CA GLY A 6 6.59 -3.65 31.46
C GLY A 6 5.22 -2.95 31.44
N LEU A 7 4.51 -2.90 32.57
CA LEU A 7 3.23 -2.18 32.68
C LEU A 7 3.42 -0.67 32.56
N VAL A 8 4.45 -0.12 33.20
CA VAL A 8 4.77 1.30 33.13
C VAL A 8 5.26 1.69 31.73
N ASP A 9 6.16 0.90 31.15
CA ASP A 9 6.73 1.13 29.82
C ASP A 9 5.66 1.10 28.72
N THR A 10 4.71 0.15 28.79
CA THR A 10 3.59 0.09 27.84
C THR A 10 2.71 1.35 27.95
N ALA A 11 2.41 1.80 29.16
CA ALA A 11 1.58 2.98 29.38
C ALA A 11 2.27 4.26 28.87
N VAL A 12 3.58 4.41 29.13
CA VAL A 12 4.35 5.59 28.70
C VAL A 12 4.51 5.62 27.17
N LYS A 13 4.91 4.49 26.56
CA LYS A 13 5.07 4.41 25.09
C LYS A 13 3.77 4.69 24.35
N THR A 14 2.63 4.26 24.89
CA THR A 14 1.31 4.54 24.28
C THR A 14 1.02 6.04 24.26
N ALA A 15 1.30 6.76 25.35
CA ALA A 15 1.07 8.20 25.41
C ALA A 15 1.96 8.97 24.41
N GLU A 16 3.24 8.61 24.33
CA GLU A 16 4.19 9.26 23.42
C GLU A 16 3.88 9.00 21.95
N THR A 17 3.68 7.73 21.59
CA THR A 17 3.36 7.33 20.21
C THR A 17 2.01 7.91 19.75
N GLY A 18 0.99 7.89 20.60
CA GLY A 18 -0.33 8.43 20.29
C GLY A 18 -0.31 9.95 20.09
N TYR A 19 0.43 10.68 20.93
CA TYR A 19 0.55 12.14 20.77
C TYR A 19 1.32 12.51 19.49
N MET A 20 2.39 11.79 19.18
CA MET A 20 3.12 11.96 17.93
C MET A 20 2.23 11.69 16.72
N GLN A 21 1.49 10.58 16.73
CA GLN A 21 0.56 10.20 15.66
C GLN A 21 -0.51 11.28 15.45
N ARG A 22 -1.13 11.78 16.54
CA ARG A 22 -2.16 12.84 16.45
C ARG A 22 -1.62 14.13 15.82
N ARG A 23 -0.40 14.54 16.20
CA ARG A 23 0.24 15.73 15.63
C ARG A 23 0.49 15.57 14.13
N LEU A 24 0.96 14.40 13.70
CA LEU A 24 1.19 14.11 12.29
C LEU A 24 -0.13 14.04 11.51
N MET A 25 -1.17 13.39 12.04
CA MET A 25 -2.49 13.36 11.41
C MET A 25 -3.02 14.77 11.16
N LYS A 26 -2.98 15.63 12.18
CA LYS A 26 -3.48 17.01 12.06
C LYS A 26 -2.64 17.90 11.13
N ALA A 27 -1.37 17.58 10.92
CA ALA A 27 -0.53 18.30 9.98
C ALA A 27 -0.77 17.87 8.52
N LEU A 28 -1.20 16.63 8.29
CA LEU A 28 -1.28 16.03 6.95
C LEU A 28 -2.72 15.84 6.43
N GLU A 29 -3.75 16.10 7.26
CA GLU A 29 -5.16 15.86 6.90
C GLU A 29 -5.66 16.69 5.70
N ASP A 30 -5.03 17.82 5.42
CA ASP A 30 -5.38 18.72 4.32
C ASP A 30 -4.79 18.29 2.96
N LEU A 31 -3.86 17.33 2.94
CA LEU A 31 -3.17 16.94 1.72
C LEU A 31 -4.05 16.02 0.86
N SER A 32 -4.15 16.33 -0.44
CA SER A 32 -4.90 15.54 -1.40
C SER A 32 -4.18 15.42 -2.74
N VAL A 33 -4.42 14.30 -3.44
CA VAL A 33 -3.89 14.05 -4.78
C VAL A 33 -4.85 14.66 -5.80
N MET A 34 -4.32 15.52 -6.66
CA MET A 34 -5.05 16.15 -7.75
C MET A 34 -5.04 15.26 -9.01
N TYR A 35 -5.90 15.58 -9.98
CA TYR A 35 -6.02 14.83 -11.24
C TYR A 35 -4.72 14.76 -12.08
N ASP A 36 -3.79 15.69 -11.86
CA ASP A 36 -2.48 15.70 -12.50
C ASP A 36 -1.43 14.82 -11.80
N GLY A 37 -1.82 14.11 -10.73
CA GLY A 37 -0.92 13.27 -9.93
C GLY A 37 -0.07 14.04 -8.90
N SER A 38 -0.26 15.35 -8.77
CA SER A 38 0.44 16.17 -7.78
C SER A 38 -0.27 16.14 -6.43
N VAL A 39 0.51 16.18 -5.34
CA VAL A 39 -0.02 16.32 -3.97
C VAL A 39 -0.07 17.80 -3.61
N ARG A 40 -1.27 18.30 -3.33
CA ARG A 40 -1.50 19.71 -3.00
C ARG A 40 -2.18 19.86 -1.64
N GLY A 41 -1.83 20.93 -0.94
CA GLY A 41 -2.52 21.34 0.28
C GLY A 41 -3.78 22.15 -0.02
N SER A 42 -4.55 22.45 1.04
CA SER A 42 -5.80 23.24 0.97
C SER A 42 -5.61 24.64 0.39
N THR A 43 -4.42 25.24 0.53
CA THR A 43 -4.07 26.55 -0.04
C THR A 43 -3.63 26.51 -1.50
N GLY A 44 -3.58 25.31 -2.12
CA GLY A 44 -3.14 25.12 -3.50
C GLY A 44 -1.62 25.04 -3.67
N SER A 45 -0.83 25.08 -2.58
CA SER A 45 0.61 24.84 -2.63
C SER A 45 0.91 23.38 -3.00
N ILE A 46 1.85 23.20 -3.93
CA ILE A 46 2.30 21.87 -4.36
C ILE A 46 3.37 21.37 -3.38
N VAL A 47 3.11 20.24 -2.74
CA VAL A 47 4.06 19.58 -1.82
C VAL A 47 4.90 18.53 -2.57
N GLN A 48 4.26 17.77 -3.46
CA GLN A 48 4.93 16.81 -4.33
C GLN A 48 4.41 16.95 -5.76
N LEU A 49 5.32 16.93 -6.73
CA LEU A 49 4.97 17.00 -8.16
C LEU A 49 4.36 15.69 -8.67
N CYS A 50 4.82 14.56 -8.13
CA CYS A 50 4.30 13.22 -8.38
C CYS A 50 4.11 12.52 -7.03
N TYR A 51 2.91 12.01 -6.76
CA TYR A 51 2.62 11.23 -5.56
C TYR A 51 3.61 10.06 -5.42
N GLY A 52 4.26 9.91 -4.26
CA GLY A 52 5.17 8.78 -4.03
C GLY A 52 6.41 8.72 -4.92
N GLN A 53 6.66 9.74 -5.76
CA GLN A 53 7.61 9.76 -6.90
C GLN A 53 7.21 8.86 -8.08
N ASP A 54 6.53 7.75 -7.82
CA ASP A 54 6.16 6.72 -8.80
C ASP A 54 4.66 6.74 -9.17
N GLY A 55 3.83 7.44 -8.40
CA GLY A 55 2.40 7.58 -8.63
C GLY A 55 1.57 6.37 -8.20
N PHE A 56 2.17 5.37 -7.53
CA PHE A 56 1.47 4.15 -7.15
C PHE A 56 0.92 4.22 -5.73
N ASP A 57 -0.32 3.75 -5.54
CA ASP A 57 -0.92 3.62 -4.22
C ASP A 57 -0.35 2.38 -3.51
N PRO A 58 0.31 2.53 -2.34
CA PRO A 58 0.87 1.41 -1.59
C PRO A 58 -0.17 0.36 -1.17
N MET A 59 -1.47 0.68 -1.15
CA MET A 59 -2.53 -0.30 -0.92
C MET A 59 -2.73 -1.26 -2.11
N THR A 60 -2.36 -0.82 -3.32
CA THR A 60 -2.54 -1.56 -4.58
C THR A 60 -1.28 -2.25 -5.07
N ILE A 61 -0.12 -1.83 -4.58
CA ILE A 61 1.17 -2.46 -4.90
C ILE A 61 1.18 -3.90 -4.36
N ASP A 62 1.79 -4.82 -5.11
CA ASP A 62 1.91 -6.21 -4.67
C ASP A 62 2.82 -6.32 -3.43
N ARG A 63 2.89 -7.49 -2.79
CA ARG A 63 3.70 -7.71 -1.57
C ARG A 63 5.19 -7.45 -1.75
N SER A 64 5.64 -7.46 -2.99
CA SER A 64 7.01 -7.18 -3.38
C SER A 64 7.23 -5.66 -3.30
N ASP A 65 8.41 -5.21 -2.89
CA ASP A 65 8.83 -3.78 -2.87
C ASP A 65 8.96 -3.19 -4.30
N LYS A 66 8.11 -3.63 -5.20
CA LYS A 66 8.08 -3.37 -6.64
C LYS A 66 6.62 -3.12 -7.01
N PRO A 67 6.32 -2.10 -7.84
CA PRO A 67 4.95 -1.81 -8.27
C PRO A 67 4.21 -3.01 -8.87
N VAL A 68 4.93 -3.88 -9.59
CA VAL A 68 4.39 -5.09 -10.21
C VAL A 68 5.35 -6.26 -10.00
N ASP A 69 4.81 -7.37 -9.52
CA ASP A 69 5.50 -8.66 -9.48
C ASP A 69 5.31 -9.42 -10.81
N PHE A 70 6.30 -9.29 -11.69
CA PHE A 70 6.27 -9.94 -13.00
C PHE A 70 6.33 -11.46 -12.92
N ASP A 71 7.00 -12.03 -11.92
CA ASP A 71 7.15 -13.47 -11.79
C ASP A 71 5.78 -14.10 -11.47
N ARG A 72 5.06 -13.48 -10.53
CA ARG A 72 3.70 -13.89 -10.19
C ARG A 72 2.73 -13.70 -11.35
N LEU A 73 2.82 -12.56 -12.05
CA LEU A 73 1.98 -12.29 -13.22
C LEU A 73 2.21 -13.35 -14.31
N TRP A 74 3.47 -13.70 -14.58
CA TRP A 74 3.82 -14.72 -15.54
C TRP A 74 3.25 -16.09 -15.16
N MET A 75 3.39 -16.49 -13.89
CA MET A 75 2.82 -17.75 -13.41
C MET A 75 1.29 -17.80 -13.55
N ASN A 76 0.60 -16.70 -13.29
CA ASN A 76 -0.85 -16.61 -13.48
C ASN A 76 -1.23 -16.79 -14.96
N VAL A 77 -0.56 -16.08 -15.87
CA VAL A 77 -0.83 -16.14 -17.31
C VAL A 77 -0.57 -17.55 -17.87
N VAL A 78 0.52 -18.20 -17.46
CA VAL A 78 0.84 -19.56 -17.89
C VAL A 78 -0.19 -20.56 -17.36
N CYS A 79 -0.54 -20.48 -16.07
CA CYS A 79 -1.51 -21.40 -15.47
C CYS A 79 -2.93 -21.24 -16.06
N ASP A 80 -3.34 -20.02 -16.37
CA ASP A 80 -4.62 -19.77 -17.03
C ASP A 80 -4.62 -20.31 -18.47
N ARG A 81 -3.48 -20.23 -19.17
CA ARG A 81 -3.34 -20.82 -20.50
C ARG A 81 -3.48 -22.34 -20.48
N GLU A 82 -2.85 -23.01 -19.51
CA GLU A 82 -2.94 -24.46 -19.35
C GLU A 82 -4.39 -24.92 -19.12
N LYS A 83 -5.16 -24.19 -18.31
CA LYS A 83 -6.59 -24.49 -18.09
C LYS A 83 -7.44 -24.33 -19.36
N ILE A 84 -7.18 -23.29 -20.15
CA ILE A 84 -7.89 -23.06 -21.41
C ILE A 84 -7.58 -24.19 -22.40
N ASP A 85 -6.32 -24.62 -22.49
CA ASP A 85 -5.90 -25.70 -23.38
C ASP A 85 -6.52 -27.06 -22.97
N GLU A 86 -6.73 -27.30 -21.68
CA GLU A 86 -7.47 -28.47 -21.18
C GLU A 86 -8.97 -28.40 -21.53
N GLU A 87 -9.63 -27.26 -21.32
CA GLU A 87 -11.05 -27.09 -21.68
C GLU A 87 -11.32 -27.27 -23.18
N ILE A 88 -10.41 -26.80 -24.05
CA ILE A 88 -10.55 -26.97 -25.51
C ILE A 88 -10.45 -28.46 -25.88
N LYS A 89 -9.50 -29.20 -25.31
CA LYS A 89 -9.34 -30.64 -25.55
C LYS A 89 -10.53 -31.46 -25.04
N GLU A 90 -11.15 -31.04 -23.94
CA GLU A 90 -12.36 -31.69 -23.40
C GLU A 90 -13.55 -31.48 -24.35
N ARG A 91 -13.70 -30.27 -24.90
CA ARG A 91 -14.77 -29.92 -25.84
C ARG A 91 -14.64 -30.57 -27.21
N GLU A 92 -13.44 -30.74 -27.72
CA GLU A 92 -13.19 -31.42 -29.00
C GLU A 92 -13.34 -32.96 -28.91
N ARG A 93 -13.49 -33.50 -27.70
CA ARG A 93 -13.67 -34.94 -27.46
C ARG A 93 -15.14 -35.38 -27.41
N ILE A 94 -16.09 -34.44 -27.53
CA ILE A 94 -17.55 -34.67 -27.64
C ILE A 94 -17.96 -34.50 -29.11
#